data_AF-A0A1G6EHK5-F1
#
_entry.id   AF-A0A1G6EHK5-F1
#
_cell.length_a   1.000
_cell.length_b   1.000
_cell.length_c   1.000
_cell.angle_alpha   90.00
_cell.angle_beta   90.00
_cell.angle_gamma   90.00
#
_symmetry.space_group_name_H-M   'P 1'
#
loop_
_entity.id
_entity.type
_entity.pdbx_description
1 polymer ?
#
loop_
_entity_poly.entity_id
_entity_poly.type
_entity_poly.pdbx_seq_one_letter_code
_entity_poly.pdbx_strand_id
1 'polypeptide(L)'
;MLAVKLVSAAAALIMSANPAGGVDMDYEGEIDIYSGSPVTSEEAADQQTVSLADGGLYNRNTHLFIYTAPDSNLTVSSSVADGMITTGSVSIDYDSGLSAVLYLDGKEVENADFKNITKTGKYVLTTAGTGVDQQLLSFTVIPKKTGAVSNYRLPLGFDLTELSVSGVKKQITDVSTVDMTQDGEYKITYHCNLTGVDYGLNVTVDHTPPTMTLEGLSDGSARGPVTVKDYSKNDRFDILLNGEKYKFPQDGIFTLPGQYVITVTDDAGNSIKESFEIKFYLNYPALFFGIIFLSVIGAAIGYMIWSRKKLRVR
;
A
#
# COMPACT_ATOMS: atom_id res chain seq x y z
N MET A 1 68.89 19.82 12.09
CA MET A 1 67.95 20.46 13.04
C MET A 1 66.78 19.50 13.22
N LEU A 2 66.86 18.58 14.19
CA LEU A 2 66.36 18.69 15.57
C LEU A 2 64.85 19.00 15.68
N ALA A 3 64.10 17.96 16.08
CA ALA A 3 62.93 17.90 16.97
C ALA A 3 61.73 18.84 16.65
N VAL A 4 60.47 18.38 16.64
CA VAL A 4 59.69 17.82 17.77
C VAL A 4 58.40 17.17 17.23
N LYS A 5 57.95 16.12 17.92
CA LYS A 5 56.73 15.30 17.75
C LYS A 5 55.49 15.96 18.38
N LEU A 6 54.28 15.58 17.94
CA LEU A 6 53.10 15.10 18.73
C LEU A 6 51.85 15.16 17.82
N VAL A 7 51.35 14.03 17.27
CA VAL A 7 50.37 13.04 17.81
C VAL A 7 48.92 13.53 17.75
N SER A 8 48.08 12.86 16.94
CA SER A 8 46.98 12.01 17.45
C SER A 8 46.19 11.40 16.28
N ALA A 9 46.29 10.08 16.15
CA ALA A 9 45.34 9.22 15.47
C ALA A 9 44.93 8.16 16.49
N ALA A 10 43.64 7.90 16.64
CA ALA A 10 43.17 6.77 17.43
C ALA A 10 42.01 6.09 16.69
N ALA A 11 42.36 4.97 16.04
CA ALA A 11 41.44 3.92 15.65
C ALA A 11 41.16 3.01 16.86
N ALA A 12 39.99 2.41 16.84
CA ALA A 12 39.49 1.46 17.81
C ALA A 12 40.46 0.31 18.11
N LEU A 13 40.59 -0.04 19.38
CA LEU A 13 41.02 -1.35 19.83
C LEU A 13 39.98 -1.88 20.82
N ILE A 14 39.17 -2.83 20.35
CA ILE A 14 38.38 -3.71 21.21
C ILE A 14 39.37 -4.70 21.80
N MET A 15 39.62 -4.62 23.10
CA MET A 15 40.22 -5.71 23.88
C MET A 15 39.18 -6.23 24.86
N SER A 16 38.71 -7.44 24.59
CA SER A 16 38.06 -8.30 25.57
C SER A 16 39.10 -8.95 26.48
N ALA A 17 38.68 -9.19 27.72
CA ALA A 17 39.28 -10.00 28.78
C ALA A 17 40.16 -9.26 29.81
N ASN A 18 39.57 -9.04 30.99
CA ASN A 18 40.31 -9.18 32.24
C ASN A 18 39.48 -10.02 33.22
N PRO A 19 39.88 -11.28 33.52
CA PRO A 19 39.35 -12.07 34.61
C PRO A 19 40.34 -12.02 35.78
N ALA A 20 40.27 -10.98 36.60
CA ALA A 20 40.85 -10.95 37.95
C ALA A 20 40.46 -9.63 38.61
N GLY A 21 39.84 -9.72 39.79
CA GLY A 21 39.37 -8.57 40.55
C GLY A 21 40.48 -7.55 40.81
N GLY A 22 40.32 -6.37 40.22
CA GLY A 22 40.82 -5.12 40.75
C GLY A 22 39.58 -4.31 41.13
N VAL A 23 39.35 -4.11 42.42
CA VAL A 23 38.33 -3.17 42.90
C VAL A 23 38.83 -1.78 42.52
N ASP A 24 38.08 -1.08 41.68
CA ASP A 24 38.28 0.34 41.42
C ASP A 24 38.09 1.06 42.77
N MET A 25 39.18 1.60 43.34
CA MET A 25 39.22 2.06 44.74
C MET A 25 38.50 3.40 44.97
N ASP A 26 37.85 3.93 43.94
CA ASP A 26 37.20 5.24 43.95
C ASP A 26 35.66 5.11 44.03
N TYR A 27 35.13 3.92 44.40
CA TYR A 27 33.70 3.70 44.59
C TYR A 27 33.21 4.21 45.96
N GLU A 28 32.44 5.29 45.97
CA GLU A 28 31.84 5.89 47.18
C GLU A 28 30.42 5.34 47.52
N GLY A 29 29.95 4.28 46.84
CA GLY A 29 28.61 3.73 47.08
C GLY A 29 28.54 2.65 48.18
N GLU A 30 27.34 2.28 48.59
CA GLU A 30 27.14 1.17 49.53
C GLU A 30 27.64 -0.15 48.91
N ILE A 31 28.26 -1.00 49.73
CA ILE A 31 28.80 -2.30 49.31
C ILE A 31 28.05 -3.40 50.08
N ASP A 32 27.65 -4.46 49.39
CA ASP A 32 27.02 -5.60 50.04
C ASP A 32 28.04 -6.28 50.96
N ILE A 33 27.70 -6.32 52.25
CA ILE A 33 28.57 -6.83 53.32
C ILE A 33 28.89 -8.33 53.20
N TYR A 34 28.12 -9.11 52.42
CA TYR A 34 28.34 -10.54 52.21
C TYR A 34 29.08 -10.84 50.91
N SER A 35 28.85 -10.06 49.85
CA SER A 35 29.42 -10.31 48.52
C SER A 35 30.60 -9.40 48.15
N GLY A 36 30.81 -8.30 48.88
CA GLY A 36 31.88 -7.33 48.61
C GLY A 36 31.73 -6.59 47.27
N SER A 37 30.57 -6.72 46.63
CA SER A 37 30.23 -6.04 45.38
C SER A 37 29.48 -4.74 45.70
N PRO A 38 29.58 -3.71 44.84
CA PRO A 38 28.69 -2.55 44.87
C PRO A 38 27.25 -3.02 45.13
N VAL A 39 26.59 -2.49 46.15
CA VAL A 39 25.13 -2.53 46.20
C VAL A 39 24.72 -1.73 44.98
N THR A 40 24.25 -2.41 43.94
CA THR A 40 23.64 -1.72 42.82
C THR A 40 22.56 -0.85 43.43
N SER A 41 22.74 0.48 43.36
CA SER A 41 21.69 1.42 43.69
C SER A 41 20.43 0.94 42.98
N GLU A 42 19.28 1.17 43.58
CA GLU A 42 17.94 0.91 43.02
C GLU A 42 17.66 1.73 41.73
N GLU A 43 18.68 2.02 40.92
CA GLU A 43 18.66 2.59 39.58
C GLU A 43 18.70 1.52 38.48
N ALA A 44 18.49 0.25 38.83
CA ALA A 44 17.78 -0.68 37.92
C ALA A 44 16.27 -0.36 37.94
N ALA A 45 15.92 0.93 37.86
CA ALA A 45 14.58 1.37 37.55
C ALA A 45 14.32 0.96 36.11
N ASP A 46 13.57 -0.12 35.95
CA ASP A 46 12.81 -0.55 34.78
C ASP A 46 12.80 0.54 33.69
N GLN A 47 13.78 0.51 32.77
CA GLN A 47 13.85 1.51 31.71
C GLN A 47 12.63 1.30 30.80
N GLN A 48 11.57 2.07 31.08
CA GLN A 48 10.28 1.98 30.39
C GLN A 48 10.42 2.21 28.88
N THR A 49 11.48 2.88 28.47
CA THR A 49 11.81 3.19 27.08
C THR A 49 13.15 2.61 26.66
N VAL A 50 13.19 2.05 25.46
CA VAL A 50 14.39 1.50 24.81
C VAL A 50 14.74 2.35 23.59
N SER A 51 16.00 2.75 23.42
CA SER A 51 16.44 3.44 22.20
C SER A 51 16.54 2.49 21.02
N LEU A 52 16.07 2.92 19.86
CA LEU A 52 16.05 2.16 18.60
C LEU A 52 17.20 2.58 17.69
N ALA A 53 17.49 1.73 16.69
CA ALA A 53 18.60 1.94 15.77
C ALA A 53 18.37 3.11 14.79
N ASP A 54 17.12 3.51 14.58
CA ASP A 54 16.69 4.65 13.76
C ASP A 54 16.68 5.98 14.55
N GLY A 55 17.08 5.97 15.82
CA GLY A 55 17.05 7.13 16.71
C GLY A 55 15.71 7.36 17.41
N GLY A 56 14.70 6.52 17.13
CA GLY A 56 13.44 6.49 17.87
C GLY A 56 13.59 5.84 19.25
N LEU A 57 12.50 5.81 20.00
CA LEU A 57 12.36 5.08 21.25
C LEU A 57 11.23 4.06 21.15
N TYR A 58 11.25 3.04 21.99
CA TYR A 58 10.16 2.08 22.14
C TYR A 58 9.72 2.02 23.59
N ASN A 59 8.43 2.26 23.85
CA ASN A 59 7.86 2.19 25.19
C ASN A 59 7.36 0.76 25.46
N ARG A 60 7.96 0.10 26.45
CA ARG A 60 7.64 -1.30 26.82
C ARG A 60 6.26 -1.47 27.45
N ASN A 61 5.71 -0.42 28.07
CA ASN A 61 4.41 -0.47 28.74
C ASN A 61 3.26 -0.30 27.75
N THR A 62 3.40 0.62 26.79
CA THR A 62 2.35 0.90 25.80
C THR A 62 2.52 0.11 24.51
N HIS A 63 3.70 -0.51 24.31
CA HIS A 63 4.10 -1.16 23.07
C HIS A 63 4.08 -0.23 21.84
N LEU A 64 4.38 1.05 22.05
CA LEU A 64 4.42 2.07 20.99
C LEU A 64 5.84 2.52 20.69
N PHE A 65 6.08 2.82 19.42
CA PHE A 65 7.26 3.50 18.91
C PHE A 65 7.11 5.00 19.11
N ILE A 66 8.14 5.69 19.59
CA ILE A 66 8.12 7.12 19.88
C ILE A 66 9.21 7.80 19.07
N TYR A 67 8.83 8.83 18.31
CA TYR A 67 9.74 9.64 17.49
C TYR A 67 9.67 11.09 17.94
N THR A 68 10.83 11.72 18.11
CA THR A 68 10.90 13.13 18.53
C THR A 68 10.95 14.01 17.29
N ALA A 69 10.01 14.96 17.19
CA ALA A 69 9.99 15.90 16.07
C ALA A 69 11.23 16.81 16.15
N PRO A 70 11.95 17.03 15.02
CA PRO A 70 13.23 17.73 15.10
C PRO A 70 13.06 19.19 15.55
N ASP A 71 14.12 19.72 16.15
CA ASP A 71 14.15 21.07 16.74
C ASP A 71 13.08 21.32 17.83
N SER A 72 12.50 20.25 18.37
CA SER A 72 11.49 20.30 19.44
C SER A 72 11.67 19.15 20.43
N ASN A 73 10.98 19.23 21.57
CA ASN A 73 10.84 18.11 22.52
C ASN A 73 9.48 17.41 22.37
N LEU A 74 8.75 17.70 21.29
CA LEU A 74 7.44 17.12 21.04
C LEU A 74 7.61 15.76 20.35
N THR A 75 6.72 14.83 20.67
CA THR A 75 6.83 13.45 20.23
C THR A 75 5.60 12.97 19.47
N VAL A 76 5.83 11.94 18.66
CA VAL A 76 4.81 11.14 18.01
C VAL A 76 4.94 9.71 18.51
N SER A 77 3.85 9.15 19.01
CA SER A 77 3.73 7.72 19.33
C SER A 77 3.02 6.98 18.19
N SER A 78 3.51 5.82 17.79
CA SER A 78 3.01 5.01 16.67
C SER A 78 2.93 3.54 17.05
N SER A 79 1.91 2.84 16.57
CA SER A 79 1.78 1.39 16.71
C SER A 79 2.72 0.59 15.80
N VAL A 80 3.43 1.26 14.87
CA VAL A 80 4.37 0.65 13.91
C VAL A 80 5.70 1.38 13.89
N ALA A 81 6.77 0.64 13.57
CA ALA A 81 8.11 1.18 13.38
C ALA A 81 8.23 1.92 12.03
N ASP A 82 9.25 2.77 11.88
CA ASP A 82 9.59 3.38 10.61
C ASP A 82 9.99 2.33 9.56
N GLY A 83 9.44 2.45 8.36
CA GLY A 83 9.60 1.52 7.25
C GLY A 83 8.76 0.23 7.37
N MET A 84 7.98 0.04 8.43
CA MET A 84 7.22 -1.20 8.65
C MET A 84 6.10 -1.39 7.62
N ILE A 85 5.91 -2.63 7.14
CA ILE A 85 4.75 -3.04 6.34
C ILE A 85 3.79 -3.83 7.24
N THR A 86 2.50 -3.50 7.18
CA THR A 86 1.45 -4.16 7.98
C THR A 86 0.17 -4.41 7.18
N THR A 87 -0.58 -5.44 7.57
CA THR A 87 -1.96 -5.69 7.11
C THR A 87 -3.01 -5.22 8.10
N GLY A 88 -2.59 -4.76 9.28
CA GLY A 88 -3.45 -4.26 10.35
C GLY A 88 -3.67 -2.75 10.29
N SER A 89 -4.55 -2.28 11.17
CA SER A 89 -4.71 -0.85 11.41
C SER A 89 -3.46 -0.27 12.07
N VAL A 90 -3.12 0.96 11.72
CA VAL A 90 -2.08 1.75 12.38
C VAL A 90 -2.73 2.84 13.22
N SER A 91 -2.20 3.08 14.42
CA SER A 91 -2.58 4.19 15.26
C SER A 91 -1.38 5.09 15.56
N ILE A 92 -1.63 6.38 15.56
CA ILE A 92 -0.67 7.44 15.80
C ILE A 92 -1.28 8.38 16.85
N ASP A 93 -0.43 8.83 17.77
CA ASP A 93 -0.70 9.89 18.72
C ASP A 93 0.43 10.89 18.67
N TYR A 94 0.16 12.15 19.00
CA TYR A 94 1.21 13.17 19.02
C TYR A 94 0.90 14.26 20.03
N ASP A 95 1.96 14.89 20.54
CA ASP A 95 1.83 15.89 21.59
C ASP A 95 1.06 17.14 21.11
N SER A 96 0.29 17.72 22.03
CA SER A 96 -0.43 18.95 21.79
C SER A 96 0.56 20.08 21.45
N GLY A 97 0.41 20.69 20.28
CA GLY A 97 1.32 21.72 19.78
C GLY A 97 2.18 21.26 18.60
N LEU A 98 2.19 19.96 18.28
CA LEU A 98 2.81 19.46 17.06
C LEU A 98 1.86 19.61 15.87
N SER A 99 2.36 20.16 14.76
CA SER A 99 1.65 20.20 13.49
C SER A 99 2.03 18.99 12.64
N ALA A 100 1.26 17.91 12.78
CA ALA A 100 1.48 16.66 12.06
C ALA A 100 0.63 16.58 10.79
N VAL A 101 1.25 16.28 9.65
CA VAL A 101 0.59 16.12 8.35
C VAL A 101 0.87 14.71 7.81
N LEU A 102 -0.20 13.98 7.51
CA LEU A 102 -0.13 12.62 6.99
C LEU A 102 -0.34 12.63 5.47
N TYR A 103 0.57 11.99 4.74
CA TYR A 103 0.48 11.77 3.30
C TYR A 103 0.21 10.31 3.00
N LEU A 104 -0.68 10.05 2.05
CA LEU A 104 -0.97 8.74 1.47
C LEU A 104 -0.62 8.77 -0.02
N ASP A 105 0.33 7.92 -0.41
CA ASP A 105 0.85 7.82 -1.79
C ASP A 105 1.26 9.19 -2.37
N GLY A 106 1.88 10.02 -1.53
CA GLY A 106 2.35 11.37 -1.88
C GLY A 106 1.28 12.46 -1.90
N LYS A 107 0.05 12.17 -1.48
CA LYS A 107 -1.04 13.15 -1.36
C LYS A 107 -1.42 13.34 0.09
N GLU A 108 -1.59 14.58 0.52
CA GLU A 108 -2.06 14.90 1.87
C GLU A 108 -3.43 14.26 2.15
N VAL A 109 -3.58 13.72 3.36
CA VAL A 109 -4.84 13.17 3.86
C VAL A 109 -5.54 14.24 4.69
N GLU A 110 -6.50 14.93 4.07
CA GLU A 110 -7.34 15.89 4.78
C GLU A 110 -8.13 15.21 5.91
N ASN A 111 -8.12 15.81 7.10
CA ASN A 111 -8.83 15.30 8.29
C ASN A 111 -8.51 13.83 8.62
N ALA A 112 -7.24 13.46 8.58
CA ALA A 112 -6.79 12.10 8.86
C ALA A 112 -7.26 11.59 10.25
N ASP A 113 -7.88 10.40 10.27
CA ASP A 113 -8.14 9.66 11.51
C ASP A 113 -6.86 8.93 11.95
N PHE A 114 -6.02 9.64 12.70
CA PHE A 114 -4.75 9.10 13.20
C PHE A 114 -4.90 7.88 14.10
N LYS A 115 -6.07 7.62 14.69
CA LYS A 115 -6.27 6.46 15.58
C LYS A 115 -6.60 5.18 14.83
N ASN A 116 -7.03 5.27 13.57
CA ASN A 116 -7.54 4.13 12.80
C ASN A 116 -7.17 4.22 11.31
N ILE A 117 -5.88 4.16 11.01
CA ILE A 117 -5.35 4.21 9.65
C ILE A 117 -5.39 2.80 9.04
N THR A 118 -6.33 2.58 8.12
CA THR A 118 -6.61 1.25 7.53
C THR A 118 -6.57 1.21 6.01
N LYS A 119 -6.60 2.37 5.35
CA LYS A 119 -6.61 2.44 3.89
C LYS A 119 -5.26 1.97 3.35
N THR A 120 -5.27 1.09 2.35
CA THR A 120 -4.05 0.60 1.69
C THR A 120 -3.26 1.75 1.06
N GLY A 121 -1.93 1.69 1.21
CA GLY A 121 -0.97 2.57 0.52
C GLY A 121 0.25 2.88 1.36
N LYS A 122 1.12 3.72 0.82
CA LYS A 122 2.35 4.18 1.47
C LYS A 122 2.07 5.46 2.24
N TYR A 123 2.37 5.46 3.52
CA TYR A 123 2.17 6.58 4.42
C TYR A 123 3.49 7.25 4.75
N VAL A 124 3.46 8.58 4.79
CA VAL A 124 4.54 9.42 5.32
C VAL A 124 3.93 10.42 6.28
N LEU A 125 4.39 10.40 7.52
CA LEU A 125 4.08 11.41 8.51
C LEU A 125 5.18 12.46 8.50
N THR A 126 4.78 13.70 8.31
CA THR A 126 5.67 14.85 8.42
C THR A 126 5.23 15.76 9.56
N THR A 127 6.18 16.52 10.08
CA THR A 127 5.90 17.56 11.07
C THR A 127 6.42 18.89 10.54
N ALA A 128 5.64 19.95 10.71
CA ALA A 128 6.09 21.30 10.34
C ALA A 128 7.07 21.83 11.39
N GLY A 129 8.35 21.90 11.04
CA GLY A 129 9.40 22.55 11.82
C GLY A 129 9.57 24.03 11.50
N THR A 130 10.61 24.68 12.03
CA THR A 130 10.92 26.11 11.82
C THR A 130 11.43 26.48 10.41
N GLY A 131 10.95 25.80 9.35
CA GLY A 131 11.21 26.23 7.98
C GLY A 131 11.04 25.18 6.88
N VAL A 132 11.05 23.88 7.19
CA VAL A 132 10.86 22.78 6.23
C VAL A 132 10.12 21.62 6.89
N ASP A 133 9.17 21.02 6.19
CA ASP A 133 8.52 19.77 6.63
C ASP A 133 9.56 18.65 6.71
N GLN A 134 9.61 17.97 7.85
CA GLN A 134 10.52 16.85 8.06
C GLN A 134 9.73 15.56 8.19
N GLN A 135 10.13 14.55 7.41
CA GLN A 135 9.61 13.20 7.56
C GLN A 135 10.07 12.63 8.89
N LEU A 136 9.11 12.18 9.69
CA LEU A 136 9.37 11.60 11.00
C LEU A 136 9.16 10.08 11.01
N LEU A 137 8.17 9.61 10.25
CA LEU A 137 7.76 8.21 10.20
C LEU A 137 7.22 7.88 8.81
N SER A 138 7.52 6.69 8.32
CA SER A 138 6.93 6.10 7.13
C SER A 138 6.50 4.67 7.41
N PHE A 139 5.42 4.23 6.79
CA PHE A 139 4.94 2.84 6.89
C PHE A 139 4.06 2.51 5.69
N THR A 140 3.80 1.23 5.45
CA THR A 140 2.88 0.81 4.37
C THR A 140 1.79 -0.08 4.94
N VAL A 141 0.54 0.27 4.64
CA VAL A 141 -0.61 -0.60 4.91
C VAL A 141 -0.95 -1.35 3.62
N ILE A 142 -0.97 -2.67 3.68
CA ILE A 142 -1.30 -3.54 2.55
C ILE A 142 -2.53 -4.41 2.87
N PRO A 143 -3.32 -4.81 1.87
CA PRO A 143 -4.36 -5.81 2.07
C PRO A 143 -3.74 -7.18 2.40
N LYS A 144 -4.56 -8.10 2.93
CA LYS A 144 -4.12 -9.47 3.21
C LYS A 144 -3.71 -10.27 1.96
N LYS A 145 -4.17 -9.86 0.77
CA LYS A 145 -3.75 -10.38 -0.53
C LYS A 145 -3.29 -9.21 -1.41
N THR A 146 -2.06 -9.23 -1.91
CA THR A 146 -1.51 -8.13 -2.70
C THR A 146 -0.59 -8.61 -3.83
N GLY A 147 -0.62 -7.93 -4.97
CA GLY A 147 0.35 -8.11 -6.05
C GLY A 147 1.40 -7.00 -6.14
N ALA A 148 1.35 -6.01 -5.24
CA ALA A 148 2.18 -4.80 -5.33
C ALA A 148 3.54 -4.91 -4.59
N VAL A 149 3.73 -5.93 -3.76
CA VAL A 149 4.92 -6.08 -2.90
C VAL A 149 5.80 -7.21 -3.41
N SER A 150 6.97 -6.88 -3.95
CA SER A 150 7.97 -7.87 -4.40
C SER A 150 9.19 -7.94 -3.49
N ASN A 151 9.35 -6.98 -2.58
CA ASN A 151 10.42 -6.97 -1.60
C ASN A 151 9.92 -6.26 -0.34
N TYR A 152 10.25 -6.82 0.82
CA TYR A 152 10.05 -6.18 2.10
C TYR A 152 11.40 -6.00 2.79
N ARG A 153 11.85 -4.75 2.90
CA ARG A 153 12.97 -4.37 3.75
C ARG A 153 12.45 -4.14 5.16
N LEU A 154 13.00 -4.87 6.13
CA LEU A 154 12.63 -4.72 7.53
C LEU A 154 13.05 -3.34 8.08
N PRO A 155 12.33 -2.82 9.09
CA PRO A 155 12.75 -1.63 9.83
C PRO A 155 14.17 -1.76 10.38
N LEU A 156 14.87 -0.63 10.54
CA LEU A 156 16.25 -0.64 11.02
C LEU A 156 16.33 -1.21 12.44
N GLY A 157 17.25 -2.16 12.66
CA GLY A 157 17.41 -2.84 13.95
C GLY A 157 16.50 -4.07 14.15
N PHE A 158 15.79 -4.49 13.11
CA PHE A 158 15.01 -5.72 13.09
C PHE A 158 15.65 -6.77 12.22
N ASP A 159 15.69 -8.01 12.72
CA ASP A 159 16.25 -9.16 12.02
C ASP A 159 15.17 -10.20 11.75
N LEU A 160 15.17 -10.72 10.52
CA LEU A 160 14.30 -11.82 10.10
C LEU A 160 14.65 -13.09 10.89
N THR A 161 13.65 -13.69 11.53
CA THR A 161 13.82 -14.90 12.35
C THR A 161 13.14 -16.12 11.75
N GLU A 162 11.99 -15.95 11.10
CA GLU A 162 11.29 -17.03 10.39
C GLU A 162 10.70 -16.53 9.08
N LEU A 163 10.90 -17.32 8.02
CA LEU A 163 10.25 -17.11 6.72
C LEU A 163 9.67 -18.44 6.24
N SER A 164 8.39 -18.45 5.91
CA SER A 164 7.77 -19.56 5.19
C SER A 164 6.88 -19.05 4.06
N VAL A 165 6.90 -19.76 2.93
CA VAL A 165 6.08 -19.48 1.75
C VAL A 165 5.23 -20.71 1.47
N SER A 166 3.91 -20.56 1.49
CA SER A 166 2.93 -21.62 1.29
C SER A 166 3.20 -22.85 2.17
N GLY A 167 3.52 -22.60 3.44
CA GLY A 167 3.81 -23.61 4.45
C GLY A 167 5.24 -24.20 4.40
N VAL A 168 6.05 -23.86 3.40
CA VAL A 168 7.43 -24.34 3.28
C VAL A 168 8.38 -23.32 3.90
N LYS A 169 9.10 -23.71 4.96
CA LYS A 169 10.15 -22.88 5.56
C LYS A 169 11.25 -22.60 4.54
N LYS A 170 11.66 -21.35 4.43
CA LYS A 170 12.74 -20.90 3.55
C LYS A 170 14.01 -20.66 4.37
N GLN A 171 15.15 -20.86 3.73
CA GLN A 171 16.42 -20.47 4.30
C GLN A 171 16.54 -18.94 4.24
N ILE A 172 16.94 -18.34 5.36
CA ILE A 172 17.20 -16.91 5.46
C ILE A 172 18.62 -16.65 4.95
N THR A 173 18.73 -15.94 3.83
CA THR A 173 20.02 -15.52 3.24
C THR A 173 20.36 -14.06 3.54
N ASP A 174 19.35 -13.23 3.76
CA ASP A 174 19.46 -11.83 4.20
C ASP A 174 18.49 -11.65 5.38
N VAL A 175 19.01 -11.17 6.50
CA VAL A 175 18.21 -10.96 7.72
C VAL A 175 17.42 -9.65 7.67
N SER A 176 17.75 -8.74 6.76
CA SER A 176 17.16 -7.40 6.69
C SER A 176 16.13 -7.25 5.57
N THR A 177 16.04 -8.22 4.66
CA THR A 177 15.12 -8.17 3.53
C THR A 177 14.44 -9.51 3.29
N VAL A 178 13.21 -9.44 2.77
CA VAL A 178 12.43 -10.59 2.32
C VAL A 178 12.15 -10.41 0.83
N ASP A 179 12.61 -11.37 0.03
CA ASP A 179 12.21 -11.49 -1.37
C ASP A 179 10.78 -12.05 -1.43
N MET A 180 9.90 -11.28 -2.04
CA MET A 180 8.48 -11.59 -2.20
C MET A 180 8.09 -11.65 -3.68
N THR A 181 9.05 -11.87 -4.59
CA THR A 181 8.81 -11.95 -6.04
C THR A 181 8.02 -13.19 -6.49
N GLN A 182 7.92 -14.22 -5.63
CA GLN A 182 7.17 -15.43 -5.92
C GLN A 182 5.76 -15.36 -5.31
N ASP A 183 4.77 -15.83 -6.05
CA ASP A 183 3.41 -15.96 -5.53
C ASP A 183 3.35 -16.99 -4.39
N GLY A 184 2.50 -16.72 -3.40
CA GLY A 184 2.27 -17.65 -2.29
C GLY A 184 1.82 -16.98 -0.99
N GLU A 185 1.59 -17.81 0.02
CA GLU A 185 1.23 -17.34 1.36
C GLU A 185 2.50 -17.12 2.18
N TYR A 186 2.84 -15.87 2.45
CA TYR A 186 3.99 -15.48 3.24
C TYR A 186 3.60 -15.39 4.72
N LYS A 187 4.38 -16.08 5.55
CA LYS A 187 4.44 -15.86 6.99
C LYS A 187 5.87 -15.45 7.33
N ILE A 188 6.00 -14.19 7.74
CA ILE A 188 7.27 -13.52 8.02
C ILE A 188 7.26 -13.17 9.50
N THR A 189 8.25 -13.65 10.25
CA THR A 189 8.48 -13.29 11.66
C THR A 189 9.84 -12.63 11.78
N TYR A 190 9.91 -11.51 12.49
CA TYR A 190 11.12 -10.73 12.66
C TYR A 190 11.20 -10.14 14.06
N HIS A 191 12.42 -9.98 14.56
CA HIS A 191 12.71 -9.64 15.95
C HIS A 191 13.42 -8.30 16.03
N CYS A 192 13.00 -7.43 16.94
CA CYS A 192 13.74 -6.21 17.23
C CYS A 192 14.78 -6.49 18.31
N ASN A 193 16.06 -6.51 17.93
CA ASN A 193 17.16 -6.89 18.83
C ASN A 193 17.29 -6.01 20.08
N LEU A 194 16.89 -4.74 19.97
CA LEU A 194 17.00 -3.76 21.07
C LEU A 194 15.84 -3.90 22.06
N THR A 195 14.62 -4.15 21.57
CA THR A 195 13.43 -4.22 22.43
C THR A 195 13.15 -5.64 22.93
N GLY A 196 13.64 -6.66 22.23
CA GLY A 196 13.35 -8.07 22.53
C GLY A 196 11.96 -8.52 22.06
N VAL A 197 11.29 -7.75 21.21
CA VAL A 197 9.90 -8.00 20.78
C VAL A 197 9.87 -8.59 19.36
N ASP A 198 9.04 -9.63 19.20
CA ASP A 198 8.76 -10.26 17.91
C ASP A 198 7.56 -9.60 17.21
N TYR A 199 7.68 -9.47 15.90
CA TYR A 199 6.66 -8.94 15.00
C TYR A 199 6.42 -9.93 13.87
N GLY A 200 5.25 -9.83 13.23
CA GLY A 200 4.87 -10.72 12.16
C GLY A 200 4.06 -10.05 11.05
N LEU A 201 4.26 -10.54 9.83
CA LEU A 201 3.46 -10.19 8.66
C LEU A 201 2.97 -11.48 8.01
N ASN A 202 1.64 -11.61 7.93
CA ASN A 202 0.96 -12.67 7.17
C ASN A 202 0.26 -12.05 5.98
N VAL A 203 0.65 -12.44 4.77
CA VAL A 203 0.14 -11.88 3.52
C VAL A 203 0.22 -12.90 2.39
N THR A 204 -0.79 -12.93 1.53
CA THR A 204 -0.77 -13.66 0.27
C THR A 204 -0.24 -12.74 -0.84
N VAL A 205 0.83 -13.15 -1.50
CA VAL A 205 1.36 -12.45 -2.67
C VAL A 205 0.88 -13.14 -3.94
N ASP A 206 0.37 -12.36 -4.87
CA ASP A 206 -0.12 -12.81 -6.17
C ASP A 206 0.18 -11.72 -7.20
N HIS A 207 1.21 -11.93 -8.02
CA HIS A 207 1.64 -11.00 -9.06
C HIS A 207 0.94 -11.25 -10.41
N THR A 208 0.04 -12.24 -10.49
CA THR A 208 -0.58 -12.64 -11.75
C THR A 208 -1.70 -11.66 -12.10
N PRO A 209 -1.62 -10.89 -13.21
CA PRO A 209 -2.69 -10.00 -13.60
C PRO A 209 -3.96 -10.79 -13.97
N PRO A 210 -5.16 -10.17 -13.84
CA PRO A 210 -6.40 -10.80 -14.27
C PRO A 210 -6.40 -11.07 -15.77
N THR A 211 -7.21 -12.03 -16.20
CA THR A 211 -7.43 -12.35 -17.62
C THR A 211 -8.78 -11.83 -18.09
N MET A 212 -8.88 -11.46 -19.37
CA MET A 212 -10.13 -11.07 -20.01
C MET A 212 -10.02 -11.28 -21.52
N THR A 213 -11.07 -11.83 -22.14
CA THR A 213 -11.18 -11.98 -23.60
C THR A 213 -12.29 -11.07 -24.12
N LEU A 214 -12.03 -10.38 -25.24
CA LEU A 214 -13.00 -9.55 -25.95
C LEU A 214 -13.41 -10.22 -27.27
N GLU A 215 -14.65 -10.68 -27.36
CA GLU A 215 -15.22 -11.24 -28.58
C GLU A 215 -15.99 -10.18 -29.38
N GLY A 216 -15.97 -10.31 -30.71
CA GLY A 216 -16.66 -9.37 -31.61
C GLY A 216 -15.77 -8.23 -32.14
N LEU A 217 -14.50 -8.22 -31.75
CA LEU A 217 -13.50 -7.29 -32.27
C LEU A 217 -12.85 -7.81 -33.56
N SER A 218 -12.63 -6.89 -34.50
CA SER A 218 -11.78 -7.02 -35.67
C SER A 218 -10.87 -5.79 -35.70
N ASP A 219 -9.55 -6.00 -35.57
CA ASP A 219 -8.55 -4.92 -35.56
C ASP A 219 -8.83 -3.81 -34.53
N GLY A 220 -9.22 -4.18 -33.30
CA GLY A 220 -9.50 -3.24 -32.21
C GLY A 220 -10.84 -2.49 -32.33
N SER A 221 -11.66 -2.81 -33.32
CA SER A 221 -12.99 -2.23 -33.53
C SER A 221 -14.07 -3.30 -33.68
N ALA A 222 -15.31 -2.99 -33.33
CA ALA A 222 -16.48 -3.80 -33.64
C ALA A 222 -17.47 -3.01 -34.52
N ARG A 223 -18.22 -3.73 -35.35
CA ARG A 223 -19.41 -3.21 -36.07
C ARG A 223 -20.70 -3.79 -35.47
N GLY A 224 -20.65 -4.15 -34.20
CA GLY A 224 -21.68 -4.90 -33.51
C GLY A 224 -21.34 -5.03 -32.04
N PRO A 225 -22.07 -5.87 -31.29
CA PRO A 225 -21.84 -6.08 -29.88
C PRO A 225 -20.43 -6.63 -29.60
N VAL A 226 -19.86 -6.23 -28.46
CA VAL A 226 -18.63 -6.81 -27.93
C VAL A 226 -18.97 -7.55 -26.64
N THR A 227 -18.51 -8.79 -26.52
CA THR A 227 -18.76 -9.62 -25.34
C THR A 227 -17.47 -9.81 -24.56
N VAL A 228 -17.53 -9.58 -23.26
CA VAL A 228 -16.41 -9.83 -22.33
C VAL A 228 -16.52 -11.24 -21.76
N LYS A 229 -15.43 -12.01 -21.80
CA LYS A 229 -15.32 -13.39 -21.26
C LYS A 229 -14.04 -13.59 -20.45
N ASP A 230 -13.94 -14.76 -19.82
CA ASP A 230 -12.74 -15.26 -19.15
C ASP A 230 -12.21 -14.39 -18.00
N TYR A 231 -13.12 -13.67 -17.33
CA TYR A 231 -12.85 -12.88 -16.13
C TYR A 231 -13.32 -13.59 -14.87
N SER A 232 -12.70 -13.29 -13.72
CA SER A 232 -13.09 -13.85 -12.43
C SER A 232 -14.28 -13.09 -11.85
N LYS A 233 -15.12 -13.80 -11.10
CA LYS A 233 -16.30 -13.21 -10.45
C LYS A 233 -15.94 -12.11 -9.44
N ASN A 234 -14.74 -12.17 -8.87
CA ASN A 234 -14.28 -11.22 -7.87
C ASN A 234 -13.55 -10.01 -8.49
N ASP A 235 -13.38 -9.98 -9.81
CA ASP A 235 -12.73 -8.87 -10.50
C ASP A 235 -13.60 -7.61 -10.46
N ARG A 236 -12.94 -6.48 -10.30
CA ARG A 236 -13.54 -5.15 -10.30
C ARG A 236 -13.33 -4.48 -11.66
N PHE A 237 -14.41 -3.97 -12.24
CA PHE A 237 -14.39 -3.29 -13.53
C PHE A 237 -14.55 -1.78 -13.36
N ASP A 238 -13.57 -1.01 -13.85
CA ASP A 238 -13.66 0.44 -14.06
C ASP A 238 -13.68 0.72 -15.56
N ILE A 239 -14.80 1.25 -16.07
CA ILE A 239 -15.02 1.41 -17.51
C ILE A 239 -15.29 2.87 -17.84
N LEU A 240 -14.69 3.34 -18.93
CA LEU A 240 -15.00 4.62 -19.53
C LEU A 240 -15.57 4.41 -20.93
N LEU A 241 -16.68 5.08 -21.24
CA LEU A 241 -17.25 5.22 -22.58
C LEU A 241 -17.10 6.69 -23.00
N ASN A 242 -16.32 6.94 -24.05
CA ASN A 242 -16.00 8.29 -24.52
C ASN A 242 -15.44 9.21 -23.40
N GLY A 243 -14.71 8.63 -22.44
CA GLY A 243 -14.15 9.32 -21.28
C GLY A 243 -15.08 9.44 -20.06
N GLU A 244 -16.35 9.03 -20.17
CA GLU A 244 -17.30 9.07 -19.06
C GLU A 244 -17.47 7.69 -18.40
N LYS A 245 -17.71 7.67 -17.08
CA LYS A 245 -17.90 6.41 -16.34
C LYS A 245 -19.08 5.62 -16.92
N TYR A 246 -18.81 4.36 -17.26
CA TYR A 246 -19.77 3.41 -17.79
C TYR A 246 -19.91 2.21 -16.85
N LYS A 247 -21.12 1.72 -16.64
CA LYS A 247 -21.38 0.57 -15.78
C LYS A 247 -21.15 -0.72 -16.56
N PHE A 248 -20.44 -1.69 -15.96
CA PHE A 248 -20.29 -3.02 -16.56
C PHE A 248 -21.68 -3.66 -16.81
N PRO A 249 -22.00 -4.09 -18.03
CA PRO A 249 -23.26 -4.76 -18.36
C PRO A 249 -23.39 -6.07 -17.59
N GLN A 250 -24.60 -6.40 -17.13
CA GLN A 250 -24.82 -7.57 -16.29
C GLN A 250 -24.62 -8.89 -17.05
N ASP A 251 -24.80 -8.87 -18.37
CA ASP A 251 -24.56 -9.97 -19.32
C ASP A 251 -23.16 -9.92 -19.95
N GLY A 252 -22.34 -8.92 -19.62
CA GLY A 252 -21.03 -8.70 -20.21
C GLY A 252 -21.06 -8.25 -21.68
N ILE A 253 -22.21 -7.80 -22.20
CA ILE A 253 -22.39 -7.42 -23.61
C ILE A 253 -22.46 -5.90 -23.76
N PHE A 254 -21.52 -5.34 -24.51
CA PHE A 254 -21.45 -3.93 -24.85
C PHE A 254 -22.08 -3.69 -26.23
N THR A 255 -23.05 -2.80 -26.31
CA THR A 255 -23.83 -2.55 -27.54
C THR A 255 -23.82 -1.09 -27.99
N LEU A 256 -23.50 -0.16 -27.10
CA LEU A 256 -23.51 1.26 -27.42
C LEU A 256 -22.29 1.62 -28.27
N PRO A 257 -22.45 2.42 -29.33
CA PRO A 257 -21.33 2.90 -30.13
C PRO A 257 -20.48 3.89 -29.33
N GLY A 258 -19.17 3.83 -29.53
CA GLY A 258 -18.20 4.72 -28.91
C GLY A 258 -16.87 4.04 -28.56
N GLN A 259 -15.99 4.81 -27.95
CA GLN A 259 -14.67 4.35 -27.50
C GLN A 259 -14.75 3.88 -26.05
N TYR A 260 -14.35 2.63 -25.82
CA TYR A 260 -14.30 2.01 -24.52
C TYR A 260 -12.86 1.92 -24.01
N VAL A 261 -12.70 2.18 -22.71
CA VAL A 261 -11.50 1.86 -21.94
C VAL A 261 -11.94 1.03 -20.75
N ILE A 262 -11.54 -0.24 -20.70
CA ILE A 262 -11.86 -1.15 -19.59
C ILE A 262 -10.60 -1.35 -18.77
N THR A 263 -10.68 -1.10 -17.47
CA THR A 263 -9.68 -1.52 -16.49
C THR A 263 -10.29 -2.62 -15.62
N VAL A 264 -9.64 -3.78 -15.58
CA VAL A 264 -10.04 -4.92 -14.74
C VAL A 264 -9.00 -5.06 -13.64
N THR A 265 -9.44 -5.08 -12.39
CA THR A 265 -8.59 -5.24 -11.21
C THR A 265 -8.98 -6.51 -10.44
N ASP A 266 -8.02 -7.39 -10.14
CA ASP A 266 -8.26 -8.59 -9.35
C ASP A 266 -8.33 -8.30 -7.83
N ASP A 267 -8.47 -9.35 -7.03
CA ASP A 267 -8.50 -9.26 -5.56
C ASP A 267 -7.13 -9.00 -4.90
N ALA A 268 -6.03 -9.22 -5.64
CA ALA A 268 -4.66 -8.87 -5.24
C ALA A 268 -4.29 -7.41 -5.61
N GLY A 269 -5.14 -6.73 -6.38
CA GLY A 269 -4.93 -5.38 -6.87
C GLY A 269 -4.14 -5.30 -8.19
N ASN A 270 -3.79 -6.42 -8.82
CA ASN A 270 -3.22 -6.38 -10.18
C ASN A 270 -4.29 -5.92 -11.16
N SER A 271 -3.87 -5.26 -12.24
CA SER A 271 -4.83 -4.74 -13.22
C SER A 271 -4.35 -4.90 -14.66
N ILE A 272 -5.30 -5.14 -15.55
CA ILE A 272 -5.12 -5.03 -17.00
C ILE A 272 -5.99 -3.88 -17.54
N LYS A 273 -5.56 -3.28 -18.64
CA LYS A 273 -6.28 -2.18 -19.30
C LYS A 273 -6.38 -2.45 -20.79
N GLU A 274 -7.62 -2.50 -21.28
CA GLU A 274 -7.94 -2.75 -22.68
C GLU A 274 -8.76 -1.59 -23.27
N SER A 275 -8.68 -1.42 -24.59
CA SER A 275 -9.42 -0.36 -25.29
C SER A 275 -9.94 -0.85 -26.63
N PHE A 276 -11.19 -0.51 -26.94
CA PHE A 276 -11.82 -0.86 -28.22
C PHE A 276 -12.88 0.16 -28.63
N GLU A 277 -13.26 0.16 -29.91
CA GLU A 277 -14.32 1.02 -30.43
C GLU A 277 -15.49 0.18 -30.96
N ILE A 278 -16.71 0.49 -30.52
CA ILE A 278 -17.92 0.02 -31.21
C ILE A 278 -18.34 1.09 -32.21
N LYS A 279 -18.20 0.79 -33.50
CA LYS A 279 -18.60 1.70 -34.56
C LYS A 279 -20.10 1.70 -34.70
N PHE A 280 -20.67 2.88 -34.91
CA PHE A 280 -22.06 3.00 -35.31
C PHE A 280 -22.26 2.25 -36.63
N TYR A 281 -23.09 1.21 -36.61
CA TYR A 281 -23.44 0.46 -37.80
C TYR A 281 -24.94 0.63 -38.06
N LEU A 282 -25.26 1.24 -39.20
CA LEU A 282 -26.64 1.35 -39.66
C LEU A 282 -26.90 0.21 -40.64
N ASN A 283 -27.87 -0.65 -40.34
CA ASN A 283 -28.30 -1.69 -41.28
C ASN A 283 -29.05 -1.02 -42.44
N TYR A 284 -28.31 -0.63 -43.48
CA TYR A 284 -28.84 0.05 -44.65
C TYR A 284 -30.03 -0.68 -45.30
N PRO A 285 -30.00 -2.01 -45.50
CA PRO A 285 -31.18 -2.75 -45.94
C PRO A 285 -32.41 -2.52 -45.04
N ALA A 286 -32.28 -2.65 -43.72
CA ALA A 286 -33.40 -2.45 -42.80
C ALA A 286 -33.93 -1.01 -42.80
N LEU A 287 -33.04 -0.01 -42.85
CA LEU A 287 -33.41 1.40 -43.00
C LEU A 287 -34.18 1.62 -44.31
N PHE A 288 -33.68 1.08 -45.41
CA PHE A 288 -34.27 1.23 -46.73
C PHE A 288 -35.67 0.61 -46.81
N PHE A 289 -35.85 -0.61 -46.27
CA PHE A 289 -37.17 -1.24 -46.15
C PHE A 289 -38.12 -0.44 -45.25
N GLY A 290 -37.63 0.14 -44.16
CA GLY A 290 -38.41 1.04 -43.31
C GLY A 290 -38.91 2.28 -44.06
N ILE A 291 -38.04 2.93 -44.85
CA ILE A 291 -38.41 4.08 -45.68
C ILE A 291 -39.43 3.70 -46.76
N ILE A 292 -39.26 2.56 -47.44
CA ILE A 292 -40.22 2.05 -48.43
C ILE A 292 -41.58 1.80 -47.77
N PHE A 293 -41.60 1.14 -46.60
CA PHE A 293 -42.82 0.82 -45.88
C PHE A 293 -43.60 2.10 -45.49
N LEU A 294 -42.91 3.10 -44.95
CA LEU A 294 -43.52 4.41 -44.64
C LEU A 294 -44.02 5.13 -45.89
N SER A 295 -43.31 5.02 -47.01
CA SER A 295 -43.71 5.62 -48.29
C SER A 295 -45.00 4.99 -48.84
N VAL A 296 -45.15 3.67 -48.75
CA VAL A 296 -46.37 2.95 -49.17
C VAL A 296 -47.57 3.36 -48.32
N ILE A 297 -47.40 3.45 -46.99
CA ILE A 297 -48.46 3.93 -46.08
C ILE A 297 -48.86 5.36 -46.43
N GLY A 298 -47.89 6.26 -46.64
CA GLY A 298 -48.14 7.64 -47.04
C GLY A 298 -48.90 7.75 -48.37
N ALA A 299 -48.52 6.96 -49.37
CA ALA A 299 -49.21 6.89 -50.65
C ALA A 299 -50.65 6.39 -50.51
N ALA A 300 -50.90 5.37 -49.69
CA ALA A 300 -52.23 4.84 -49.44
C ALA A 300 -53.14 5.86 -48.72
N ILE A 301 -52.62 6.56 -47.71
CA ILE A 301 -53.35 7.64 -47.01
C ILE A 301 -53.65 8.78 -47.97
N GLY A 302 -52.66 9.23 -48.75
CA GLY A 302 -52.82 10.28 -49.75
C GLY A 302 -53.88 9.93 -50.79
N TYR A 303 -53.86 8.69 -51.29
CA TYR A 303 -54.86 8.16 -52.21
C TYR A 303 -56.26 8.15 -51.58
N MET A 304 -56.39 7.71 -50.33
CA MET A 304 -57.69 7.65 -49.62
C MET A 304 -58.28 9.05 -49.38
N ILE A 305 -57.44 10.05 -49.06
CA ILE A 305 -57.87 11.45 -48.93
C ILE A 305 -58.31 12.00 -50.29
N TRP A 306 -57.54 11.73 -51.34
CA TRP A 306 -57.84 12.19 -52.69
C TRP A 306 -59.13 11.57 -53.26
N SER A 307 -59.33 10.26 -53.06
CA SER A 307 -60.54 9.56 -53.51
C SER A 307 -61.79 10.05 -52.79
N ARG A 308 -61.71 10.31 -51.47
CA ARG A 308 -62.80 10.94 -50.71
C ARG A 308 -63.18 12.33 -51.24
N LYS A 309 -62.21 13.15 -51.65
CA LYS A 309 -62.49 14.47 -52.22
C LYS A 309 -63.14 14.43 -53.61
N LYS A 310 -62.96 13.34 -54.37
CA LYS A 310 -63.58 13.15 -55.69
C LYS A 310 -64.98 12.55 -55.66
N LEU A 311 -65.40 11.97 -54.53
CA LEU A 311 -66.78 11.54 -54.30
C LEU A 311 -67.67 12.76 -53.98
N ARG A 312 -67.90 13.63 -54.96
CA ARG A 312 -69.05 14.55 -54.92
C ARG A 312 -70.29 13.74 -55.29
N VAL A 313 -71.11 13.45 -54.28
CA VAL A 313 -72.46 12.90 -54.44
C VAL A 313 -73.23 13.84 -55.38
N ARG A 314 -73.73 13.29 -56.49
CA ARG A 314 -74.69 13.93 -57.39
C ARG A 314 -76.09 13.71 -56.85
#